data_AF-A0A9E6EVL9-F1
#
_entry.id   AF-A0A9E6EVL9-F1
#
_cell.length_a   1.000
_cell.length_b   1.000
_cell.length_c   1.000
_cell.angle_alpha   90.00
_cell.angle_beta   90.00
_cell.angle_gamma   90.00
#
_symmetry.space_group_name_H-M   'P 1'
#
loop_
_entity.id
_entity.type
_entity.pdbx_description
1 polymer ?
#
loop_
_entity_poly.entity_id
_entity_poly.type
_entity_poly.pdbx_seq_one_letter_code
_entity_poly.pdbx_strand_id
1 'polypeptide(L)' 'MIFKNEPGAIQSFLEDTSNIKTGHTPGVFFPETVDELAGLLKRDCAEKRRFTIAGNGTGTT' A
#
# COMPACT_ATOMS: atom_id res chain seq x y z
N MET A 1 -0.02 -3.53 -13.30
CA MET A 1 -0.25 -3.38 -11.84
C MET A 1 0.11 -4.66 -11.14
N ILE A 2 1.24 -4.62 -10.41
CA ILE A 2 1.75 -5.76 -9.66
C ILE A 2 1.14 -5.75 -8.26
N PHE A 3 0.73 -6.91 -7.76
CA PHE A 3 0.30 -7.10 -6.38
C PHE A 3 1.26 -8.07 -5.68
N LYS A 4 1.78 -7.69 -4.52
CA LYS A 4 2.62 -8.55 -3.69
C LYS A 4 1.98 -8.74 -2.33
N ASN A 5 2.09 -9.95 -1.78
CA ASN A 5 1.63 -10.28 -0.44
C ASN A 5 2.67 -11.08 0.36
N GLU A 6 3.84 -11.36 -0.21
CA GLU A 6 4.90 -12.05 0.46
C GLU A 6 5.50 -11.14 1.55
N PRO A 7 5.59 -11.58 2.82
CA PRO A 7 6.03 -10.73 3.92
C PRO A 7 7.37 -10.03 3.66
N GLY A 8 8.37 -10.77 3.16
CA GLY A 8 9.69 -10.20 2.85
C GLY A 8 9.67 -9.14 1.74
N ALA A 9 8.65 -9.12 0.89
CA ALA A 9 8.52 -8.15 -0.20
C ALA A 9 7.72 -6.91 0.19
N ILE A 10 6.91 -6.96 1.26
CA ILE A 10 6.02 -5.88 1.66
C ILE A 10 6.32 -5.26 3.03
N GLN A 11 7.17 -5.89 3.85
CA GLN A 11 7.44 -5.45 5.23
C GLN A 11 7.84 -3.97 5.34
N SER A 12 8.65 -3.48 4.40
CA SER A 12 9.11 -2.08 4.38
C SER A 12 8.00 -1.05 4.19
N PHE A 13 6.80 -1.45 3.75
CA PHE A 13 5.63 -0.58 3.58
C PHE A 13 4.71 -0.60 4.80
N LEU A 14 4.99 -1.46 5.79
CA LEU A 14 4.20 -1.63 7.02
C LEU A 14 4.86 -1.00 8.24
N GLU A 15 6.06 -0.47 8.05
CA GLU A 15 6.86 0.24 9.03
C GLU A 15 7.22 1.62 8.47
N ASP A 16 7.28 2.60 9.36
CA ASP A 16 7.81 3.92 9.05
C ASP A 16 8.74 4.38 10.19
N THR A 17 9.14 5.65 10.16
CA THR A 17 10.04 6.22 11.17
C THR A 17 9.39 6.48 12.54
N SER A 18 8.09 6.19 12.72
CA SER A 18 7.36 6.39 13.98
C SER A 18 7.67 5.33 15.06
N ASN A 19 8.52 4.33 14.76
CA ASN A 19 8.78 3.15 15.60
C ASN A 19 7.56 2.24 15.85
N ILE A 20 6.43 2.47 15.16
CA ILE A 20 5.25 1.59 15.21
C ILE A 20 5.46 0.43 14.22
N LYS A 21 5.55 -0.81 14.74
CA LYS A 21 5.83 -2.03 13.94
C LYS A 21 4.63 -2.98 13.79
N THR A 22 3.42 -2.46 14.03
CA THR A 22 2.19 -3.27 14.03
C THR A 22 1.35 -3.11 12.76
N GLY A 23 1.91 -2.51 11.71
CA GLY A 23 1.23 -2.34 10.44
C GLY A 23 0.86 -3.69 9.81
N HIS A 24 -0.34 -3.79 9.23
CA HIS A 24 -0.81 -4.99 8.56
C HIS A 24 -1.61 -4.63 7.31
N THR A 25 -1.38 -5.37 6.23
CA THR A 25 -2.16 -5.28 4.99
C THR A 25 -2.27 -6.66 4.34
N PRO A 26 -3.38 -6.98 3.63
CA PRO A 26 -3.47 -8.17 2.78
C PRO A 26 -2.44 -8.18 1.63
N GLY A 27 -1.91 -7.02 1.26
CA GLY A 27 -0.80 -6.88 0.30
C GLY A 27 -0.61 -5.44 -0.17
N VAL A 28 0.34 -5.26 -1.10
CA VAL A 28 0.74 -3.95 -1.63
C VAL A 28 0.61 -3.96 -3.14
N PHE A 29 -0.01 -2.90 -3.69
CA PHE A 29 -0.08 -2.67 -5.12
C PHE A 29 1.07 -1.77 -5.56
N PHE A 30 1.73 -2.15 -6.65
CA PHE A 30 2.74 -1.37 -7.35
C PHE A 30 2.17 -1.01 -8.73
N PRO A 31 1.49 0.14 -8.85
CA PRO A 31 1.06 0.65 -10.15
C PRO A 31 2.27 1.12 -10.96
N GLU A 32 2.30 0.77 -12.24
CA GLU A 32 3.37 1.19 -13.16
C GLU A 32 2.99 2.46 -13.93
N THR A 33 1.70 2.82 -13.94
CA THR A 33 1.18 4.02 -14.58
C THR A 33 0.09 4.69 -13.73
N VAL A 34 -0.19 5.96 -14.02
CA VAL A 34 -1.29 6.70 -13.39
C VAL A 34 -2.64 6.09 -13.71
N ASP A 35 -2.83 5.54 -14.91
CA ASP A 35 -4.08 4.91 -15.32
C ASP A 35 -4.38 3.64 -14.52
N GLU A 36 -3.35 2.86 -14.17
CA GLU A 36 -3.50 1.69 -13.30
C GLU A 36 -3.98 2.08 -11.90
N LEU A 37 -3.37 3.13 -11.31
CA LEU A 37 -3.79 3.66 -10.02
C LEU A 37 -5.22 4.18 -10.07
N ALA A 38 -5.56 4.97 -11.10
CA ALA A 38 -6.89 5.52 -11.27
C ALA A 38 -7.95 4.43 -11.46
N GLY A 39 -7.63 3.37 -12.22
CA GLY A 39 -8.49 2.20 -12.39
C GLY A 39 -8.72 1.44 -11.09
N LEU A 40 -7.65 1.20 -10.30
CA LEU A 40 -7.74 0.55 -9.00
C LEU A 40 -8.67 1.33 -8.06
N LEU A 41 -8.44 2.63 -7.89
CA LEU A 41 -9.22 3.45 -6.95
C LEU A 41 -10.69 3.55 -7.36
N LYS A 42 -10.99 3.68 -8.65
CA LYS A 42 -12.38 3.75 -9.15
C LYS A 42 -13.16 2.45 -8.91
N ARG A 43 -12.55 1.29 -9.17
CA ARG A 43 -13.23 -0.01 -8.99
C ARG A 43 -13.40 -0.37 -7.53
N ASP A 44 -12.31 -0.32 -6.76
CA ASP A 44 -12.27 -0.95 -5.45
C ASP A 44 -12.81 -0.02 -4.33
N CYS A 45 -12.93 1.30 -4.58
CA CYS A 45 -13.65 2.19 -3.67
C CYS A 45 -15.14 1.85 -3.61
N ALA A 46 -15.73 1.35 -4.70
CA ALA A 46 -17.12 0.89 -4.69
C ALA A 46 -17.32 -0.32 -3.76
N GLU A 47 -16.27 -1.11 -3.56
CA GLU A 47 -16.24 -2.27 -2.66
C GLU A 47 -15.82 -1.92 -1.22
N LYS A 48 -15.73 -0.62 -0.88
CA LYS A 48 -15.30 -0.11 0.44
C LYS A 48 -13.91 -0.60 0.88
N ARG A 49 -13.04 -0.93 -0.07
CA ARG A 49 -11.66 -1.27 0.22
C ARG A 49 -10.91 -0.03 0.68
N ARG A 50 -10.19 -0.13 1.80
CA ARG A 50 -9.36 0.96 2.35
C ARG A 50 -7.96 0.89 1.77
N PHE A 51 -7.44 2.05 1.38
CA PHE A 51 -6.10 2.18 0.82
C PHE A 51 -5.29 3.19 1.63
N THR A 52 -4.02 2.88 1.81
CA THR A 52 -3.01 3.81 2.30
C THR A 52 -1.97 3.97 1.19
N ILE A 53 -1.60 5.21 0.88
CA ILE A 53 -0.53 5.49 -0.08
C ILE A 53 0.78 5.51 0.70
N ALA A 54 1.66 4.57 0.40
CA ALA A 54 3.00 4.49 0.99
C ALA A 54 4.04 5.04 0.01
N GLY A 55 4.76 6.09 0.43
CA GLY A 55 5.93 6.64 -0.25
C GLY A 55 7.22 6.07 0.33
N ASN A 56 8.17 6.94 0.68
CA ASN A 56 9.48 6.55 1.23
C ASN A 56 9.47 6.16 2.73
N GLY A 57 8.30 5.99 3.36
CA GLY A 57 8.20 5.55 4.76
C GLY A 57 8.76 6.54 5.80
N THR A 58 8.88 7.83 5.47
CA THR A 58 9.40 8.88 6.37
C THR A 58 8.30 9.56 7.20
N GLY A 59 7.15 8.92 7.33
CA GLY A 59 6.07 9.38 8.20
C GLY A 59 6.46 9.24 9.67
N THR A 60 6.04 10.20 10.50
CA THR A 60 6.39 10.24 11.94
C THR A 60 5.17 10.25 12.85
N THR A 61 3.96 10.02 12.30
CA THR A 61 2.67 10.31 12.96
C THR A 61 1.96 9.04 13.41
#